data_AF-A0A4P9WZB3-F1
#
_entry.id   AF-A0A4P9WZB3-F1
#
_cell.length_a   1.000
_cell.length_b   1.000
_cell.length_c   1.000
_cell.angle_alpha   90.00
_cell.angle_beta   90.00
_cell.angle_gamma   90.00
#
_symmetry.space_group_name_H-M   'P 1'
#
loop_
_entity.id
_entity.type
_entity.pdbx_description
1 polymer ?
#
loop_
_entity_poly.entity_id
_entity_poly.type
_entity_poly.pdbx_seq_one_letter_code
_entity_poly.pdbx_strand_id
1 'polypeptide(L)'
;RHHEPASRTGAPLRATPPVPPDQWRFTERELAQTPSIVQGMPMEQERTYRSKACSFIFQIGTLLRVTQNVMTSATIYLHRFYMRQSFQQHQFQEVAAAAIFVASKVEEHHRRIDAVILAVARTMSKSDVLQIPEHHRETRRWNDRILFYEQHLLAMICYDLGVMLPYTPLMELCHLFNVDRDLLRSAWGLVNDSTHTVIWLIYSVNEIAAACLYLAYR
;
A
#
# COMPACT_ATOMS: atom_id res chain seq x y z
N ARG A 1 14.25 -45.24 51.69
CA ARG A 1 14.50 -45.73 50.31
C ARG A 1 13.85 -44.73 49.36
N HIS A 2 14.70 -43.94 48.70
CA HIS A 2 14.55 -43.13 47.48
C HIS A 2 13.18 -42.53 47.13
N HIS A 3 13.10 -41.19 47.25
CA HIS A 3 12.22 -40.36 46.41
C HIS A 3 12.88 -40.19 45.04
N GLU A 4 12.26 -40.72 43.99
CA GLU A 4 12.57 -40.35 42.60
C GLU A 4 11.75 -39.09 42.21
N PRO A 5 12.34 -38.12 41.49
CA PRO A 5 11.57 -37.04 40.89
C PRO A 5 11.03 -37.49 39.53
N ALA A 6 9.73 -37.34 39.32
CA ALA A 6 9.08 -37.56 38.03
C ALA A 6 9.67 -36.62 36.97
N SER A 7 10.27 -37.21 35.93
CA SER A 7 10.74 -36.52 34.73
C SER A 7 9.55 -35.85 34.03
N ARG A 8 9.50 -34.52 34.04
CA ARG A 8 8.59 -33.75 33.19
C ARG A 8 9.06 -33.87 31.74
N THR A 9 8.49 -34.82 31.01
CA THR A 9 8.57 -34.88 29.55
C THR A 9 8.01 -33.56 29.00
N GLY A 10 8.89 -32.78 28.35
CA GLY A 10 8.52 -31.53 27.69
C GLY A 10 7.45 -31.81 26.63
N ALA A 11 6.31 -31.14 26.74
CA ALA A 11 5.31 -31.13 25.70
C ALA A 11 5.96 -30.58 24.41
N PRO A 12 5.78 -31.23 23.24
CA PRO A 12 6.28 -30.69 22.00
C PRO A 12 5.66 -29.31 21.77
N LEU A 13 6.51 -28.33 21.47
CA LEU A 13 6.11 -26.99 21.02
C LEU A 13 5.05 -27.18 19.94
N ARG A 14 3.84 -26.72 20.24
CA ARG A 14 2.67 -26.81 19.35
C ARG A 14 3.09 -26.24 18.00
N ALA A 15 3.28 -27.11 17.01
CA ALA A 15 3.61 -26.71 15.65
C ALA A 15 2.56 -25.67 15.23
N THR A 16 3.02 -24.47 14.91
CA THR A 16 2.16 -23.45 14.33
C THR A 16 1.58 -24.03 13.05
N PRO A 17 0.27 -23.89 12.82
CA PRO A 17 -0.30 -24.32 11.54
C PRO A 17 0.48 -23.64 10.41
N PRO A 18 0.73 -24.34 9.29
CA PRO A 18 1.42 -23.74 8.15
C PRO A 18 0.67 -22.45 7.78
N VAL A 19 1.39 -21.33 7.84
CA VAL A 19 0.86 -20.03 7.42
C VAL A 19 0.38 -20.22 5.99
N PRO A 20 -0.89 -19.92 5.67
CA PRO A 20 -1.36 -19.95 4.29
C PRO A 20 -0.38 -19.19 3.41
N PRO A 21 -0.07 -19.66 2.19
CA PRO A 21 0.82 -18.92 1.30
C PRO A 21 0.29 -17.49 1.19
N ASP A 22 1.13 -16.52 1.55
CA ASP A 22 0.77 -15.11 1.54
C ASP A 22 0.45 -14.73 0.09
N GLN A 23 -0.84 -14.64 -0.24
CA GLN A 23 -1.38 -14.46 -1.59
C GLN A 23 -0.77 -13.23 -2.29
N TRP A 24 -0.23 -12.29 -1.52
CA TRP A 24 0.31 -11.03 -2.02
C TRP A 24 1.83 -10.96 -2.01
N ARG A 25 2.51 -12.10 -1.79
CA ARG A 25 3.96 -12.21 -2.00
C ARG A 25 4.27 -12.80 -3.35
N PHE A 26 5.08 -12.07 -4.10
CA PHE A 26 5.46 -12.38 -5.46
C PHE A 26 6.98 -12.43 -5.57
N THR A 27 7.43 -13.37 -6.38
CA THR A 27 8.83 -13.49 -6.77
C THR A 27 9.18 -12.41 -7.80
N GLU A 28 10.48 -12.12 -7.95
CA GLU A 28 10.95 -11.21 -9.01
C GLU A 28 10.56 -11.69 -10.41
N ARG A 29 10.44 -13.01 -10.62
CA ARG A 29 10.00 -13.60 -11.88
C ARG A 29 8.54 -13.29 -12.17
N GLU A 30 7.67 -13.38 -11.17
CA GLU A 30 6.25 -13.03 -11.32
C GLU A 30 6.07 -11.52 -11.54
N LEU A 31 6.87 -10.68 -10.87
CA LEU A 31 6.93 -9.24 -11.12
C LEU A 31 7.47 -8.89 -12.52
N ALA A 32 8.23 -9.77 -13.15
CA ALA A 32 8.66 -9.64 -14.54
C ALA A 32 7.61 -10.12 -15.56
N GLN A 33 6.47 -10.64 -15.09
CA GLN A 33 5.41 -11.21 -15.91
C GLN A 33 4.03 -10.64 -15.53
N THR A 34 4.00 -9.40 -15.06
CA THR A 34 2.75 -8.68 -14.80
C THR A 34 1.89 -8.59 -16.07
N PRO A 35 0.56 -8.42 -15.94
CA PRO A 35 -0.31 -8.25 -17.11
C PRO A 35 0.12 -7.11 -18.04
N SER A 36 0.70 -6.04 -17.49
CA SER A 36 1.23 -4.93 -18.29
C SER A 36 2.42 -5.37 -19.15
N ILE A 37 3.38 -6.10 -18.56
CA ILE A 37 4.57 -6.60 -19.28
C ILE A 37 4.19 -7.63 -20.34
N VAL A 38 3.28 -8.56 -20.01
CA VAL A 38 2.78 -9.57 -20.95
C VAL A 38 2.08 -8.92 -22.15
N GLN A 39 1.41 -7.77 -21.95
CA GLN A 39 0.81 -6.97 -23.02
C GLN A 39 1.81 -6.04 -23.74
N GLY A 40 3.12 -6.19 -23.48
CA GLY A 40 4.18 -5.50 -24.20
C GLY A 40 4.65 -4.18 -23.59
N MET A 41 4.24 -3.83 -22.36
CA MET A 41 4.83 -2.69 -21.64
C MET A 41 6.26 -3.03 -21.16
N PRO A 42 7.27 -2.22 -21.44
CA PRO A 42 8.60 -2.39 -20.85
C PRO A 42 8.56 -2.32 -19.31
N MET A 43 9.31 -3.17 -18.63
CA MET A 43 9.37 -3.22 -17.16
C MET A 43 9.68 -1.84 -16.55
N GLU A 44 10.60 -1.09 -17.14
CA GLU A 44 10.99 0.23 -16.63
C GLU A 44 9.86 1.27 -16.77
N GLN A 45 9.06 1.15 -17.83
CA GLN A 45 7.88 1.98 -18.01
C GLN A 45 6.82 1.65 -16.95
N GLU A 46 6.60 0.36 -16.66
CA GLU A 46 5.69 -0.04 -15.59
C GLU A 46 6.15 0.49 -14.22
N ARG A 47 7.44 0.36 -13.90
CA ARG A 47 8.01 0.89 -12.65
C ARG A 47 7.77 2.40 -12.53
N THR A 48 8.01 3.14 -13.61
CA THR A 48 7.73 4.58 -13.67
C THR A 48 6.25 4.87 -13.43
N TYR A 49 5.35 4.09 -14.01
CA TYR A 49 3.90 4.28 -13.86
C TYR A 49 3.43 3.97 -12.44
N ARG A 50 3.97 2.91 -11.81
CA ARG A 50 3.72 2.61 -10.39
C ARG A 50 4.18 3.75 -9.50
N SER A 51 5.40 4.25 -9.69
CA SER A 51 5.91 5.38 -8.91
C SER A 51 5.04 6.63 -9.08
N LYS A 52 4.62 6.96 -10.32
CA LYS A 52 3.71 8.08 -10.60
C LYS A 52 2.34 7.89 -9.96
N ALA A 53 1.80 6.68 -9.98
CA ALA A 53 0.53 6.35 -9.36
C ALA A 53 0.59 6.52 -7.83
N CYS A 54 1.67 6.06 -7.20
CA CYS A 54 1.89 6.28 -5.77
C CYS A 54 2.00 7.78 -5.46
N SER A 55 2.80 8.55 -6.22
CA SER A 55 2.88 10.01 -6.04
C SER A 55 1.52 10.69 -6.18
N PHE A 56 0.68 10.24 -7.12
CA PHE A 56 -0.66 10.76 -7.29
C PHE A 56 -1.57 10.46 -6.09
N ILE A 57 -1.50 9.25 -5.52
CA ILE A 57 -2.21 8.89 -4.28
C ILE A 57 -1.79 9.83 -3.14
N PHE A 58 -0.50 10.06 -2.95
CA PHE A 58 0.01 10.93 -1.89
C PHE A 58 -0.41 12.39 -2.08
N GLN A 59 -0.41 12.89 -3.31
CA GLN A 59 -0.90 14.25 -3.62
C GLN A 59 -2.39 14.40 -3.28
N ILE A 60 -3.23 13.45 -3.70
CA ILE A 60 -4.66 13.44 -3.36
C ILE A 60 -4.84 13.32 -1.84
N GLY A 61 -4.11 12.41 -1.19
CA GLY A 61 -4.23 12.17 0.25
C GLY A 61 -3.84 13.39 1.08
N THR A 62 -2.82 14.12 0.65
CA THR A 62 -2.43 15.40 1.25
C THR A 62 -3.55 16.44 1.13
N LEU A 63 -4.17 16.57 -0.04
CA LEU A 63 -5.32 17.48 -0.25
C LEU A 63 -6.55 17.08 0.58
N LEU A 64 -6.79 15.78 0.74
CA LEU A 64 -7.88 15.24 1.56
C LEU A 64 -7.58 15.25 3.07
N ARG A 65 -6.34 15.56 3.46
CA ARG A 65 -5.85 15.49 4.84
C ARG A 65 -6.16 14.14 5.48
N VAL A 66 -5.85 13.04 4.77
CA VAL A 66 -5.92 11.69 5.34
C VAL A 66 -4.57 11.31 5.96
N THR A 67 -4.56 10.29 6.81
CA THR A 67 -3.35 9.84 7.50
C THR A 67 -2.37 9.15 6.53
N GLN A 68 -1.11 9.06 6.94
CA GLN A 68 -0.09 8.30 6.21
C GLN A 68 -0.52 6.84 6.01
N ASN A 69 -1.14 6.23 7.03
CA ASN A 69 -1.63 4.85 6.95
C ASN A 69 -2.64 4.67 5.81
N VAL A 70 -3.61 5.59 5.67
CA VAL A 70 -4.58 5.55 4.55
C VAL A 70 -3.87 5.60 3.20
N MET A 71 -2.90 6.50 3.04
CA MET A 71 -2.15 6.64 1.79
C MET A 71 -1.32 5.39 1.48
N THR A 72 -0.64 4.83 2.48
CA THR A 72 0.14 3.59 2.35
C THR A 72 -0.75 2.39 2.03
N SER A 73 -1.89 2.22 2.71
CA SER A 73 -2.85 1.15 2.40
C SER A 73 -3.37 1.28 0.96
N ALA A 74 -3.66 2.50 0.51
CA ALA A 74 -4.07 2.77 -0.88
C ALA A 74 -2.99 2.42 -1.91
N THR A 75 -1.71 2.74 -1.66
CA THR A 75 -0.62 2.35 -2.58
C THR A 75 -0.46 0.84 -2.66
N ILE A 76 -0.62 0.13 -1.54
CA ILE A 76 -0.57 -1.34 -1.50
C ILE A 76 -1.73 -1.95 -2.30
N TYR A 77 -2.95 -1.42 -2.16
CA TYR A 77 -4.08 -1.84 -3.01
C TYR A 77 -3.79 -1.63 -4.50
N LEU A 78 -3.21 -0.48 -4.85
CA LEU A 78 -2.81 -0.19 -6.23
C LEU A 78 -1.74 -1.16 -6.72
N HIS A 79 -0.73 -1.45 -5.90
CA HIS A 79 0.32 -2.41 -6.25
C HIS A 79 -0.26 -3.80 -6.52
N ARG A 80 -1.12 -4.30 -5.63
CA ARG A 80 -1.85 -5.57 -5.74
C ARG A 80 -2.76 -5.61 -6.97
N PHE A 81 -3.48 -4.53 -7.25
CA PHE A 81 -4.36 -4.41 -8.43
C PHE A 81 -3.59 -4.65 -9.73
N TYR A 82 -2.45 -3.99 -9.91
CA TYR A 82 -1.62 -4.11 -11.12
C TYR A 82 -0.80 -5.41 -11.18
N MET A 83 -0.90 -6.30 -10.20
CA MET A 83 -0.47 -7.69 -10.36
C MET A 83 -1.48 -8.53 -11.15
N ARG A 84 -2.73 -8.06 -11.28
CA ARG A 84 -3.83 -8.77 -11.94
C ARG A 84 -4.42 -8.01 -13.12
N GLN A 85 -4.18 -6.70 -13.19
CA GLN A 85 -4.65 -5.80 -14.23
C GLN A 85 -3.50 -5.06 -14.90
N SER A 86 -3.74 -4.53 -16.10
CA SER A 86 -2.74 -3.84 -16.91
C SER A 86 -2.89 -2.32 -16.88
N PHE A 87 -1.76 -1.60 -16.82
CA PHE A 87 -1.71 -0.14 -17.00
C PHE A 87 -2.12 0.31 -18.41
N GLN A 88 -2.13 -0.59 -19.39
CA GLN A 88 -2.60 -0.27 -20.75
C GLN A 88 -4.13 -0.23 -20.81
N GLN A 89 -4.81 -0.96 -19.93
CA GLN A 89 -6.27 -1.10 -19.92
C GLN A 89 -6.92 -0.19 -18.86
N HIS A 90 -6.24 0.00 -17.73
CA HIS A 90 -6.74 0.75 -16.60
C HIS A 90 -5.82 1.92 -16.30
N GLN A 91 -6.38 3.13 -16.33
CA GLN A 91 -5.62 4.34 -16.05
C GLN A 91 -5.32 4.46 -14.56
N PHE A 92 -4.07 4.75 -14.23
CA PHE A 92 -3.66 4.80 -12.82
C PHE A 92 -4.36 5.89 -12.02
N GLN A 93 -4.79 6.98 -12.64
CA GLN A 93 -5.51 8.06 -11.95
C GLN A 93 -6.87 7.57 -11.43
N GLU A 94 -7.59 6.78 -12.25
CA GLU A 94 -8.91 6.24 -11.89
C GLU A 94 -8.78 5.20 -10.78
N VAL A 95 -7.81 4.29 -10.91
CA VAL A 95 -7.53 3.26 -9.90
C VAL A 95 -7.02 3.89 -8.60
N ALA A 96 -6.14 4.89 -8.67
CA ALA A 96 -5.61 5.59 -7.49
C ALA A 96 -6.71 6.34 -6.72
N ALA A 97 -7.61 7.02 -7.43
CA ALA A 97 -8.75 7.71 -6.82
C ALA A 97 -9.69 6.73 -6.10
N ALA A 98 -9.95 5.56 -6.70
CA ALA A 98 -10.72 4.50 -6.07
C ALA A 98 -9.97 3.87 -4.88
N ALA A 99 -8.66 3.63 -5.00
CA ALA A 99 -7.86 3.03 -3.95
C ALA A 99 -7.82 3.89 -2.68
N ILE A 100 -7.61 5.21 -2.81
CA ILE A 100 -7.62 6.11 -1.66
C ILE A 100 -9.03 6.26 -1.06
N PHE A 101 -10.07 6.24 -1.90
CA PHE A 101 -11.45 6.26 -1.43
C PHE A 101 -11.76 5.01 -0.59
N VAL A 102 -11.42 3.81 -1.08
CA VAL A 102 -11.59 2.55 -0.35
C VAL A 102 -10.75 2.54 0.93
N ALA A 103 -9.47 2.87 0.86
CA ALA A 103 -8.59 2.91 2.04
C ALA A 103 -9.10 3.87 3.11
N SER A 104 -9.63 5.03 2.72
CA SER A 104 -10.20 5.99 3.67
C SER A 104 -11.42 5.45 4.42
N LYS A 105 -12.20 4.54 3.82
CA LYS A 105 -13.31 3.85 4.48
C LYS A 105 -12.79 2.79 5.47
N VAL A 106 -11.83 1.98 5.03
CA VAL A 106 -11.27 0.88 5.84
C VAL A 106 -10.57 1.38 7.11
N GLU A 107 -9.84 2.49 7.02
CA GLU A 107 -9.08 3.07 8.13
C GLU A 107 -9.92 4.05 8.97
N GLU A 108 -11.26 4.02 8.85
CA GLU A 108 -12.22 4.89 9.55
C GLU A 108 -11.98 6.40 9.35
N HIS A 109 -11.31 6.77 8.26
CA HIS A 109 -11.00 8.16 7.91
C HIS A 109 -11.85 8.67 6.74
N HIS A 110 -13.15 8.37 6.82
CA HIS A 110 -14.13 8.53 5.75
C HIS A 110 -14.10 9.92 5.10
N ARG A 111 -14.08 9.94 3.76
CA ARG A 111 -14.19 11.16 2.95
C ARG A 111 -15.34 11.02 1.95
N ARG A 112 -16.09 12.11 1.75
CA ARG A 112 -17.14 12.17 0.73
C ARG A 112 -16.51 12.03 -0.66
N ILE A 113 -17.19 11.33 -1.55
CA ILE A 113 -16.72 11.13 -2.93
C ILE A 113 -16.48 12.48 -3.64
N ASP A 114 -17.30 13.50 -3.38
CA ASP A 114 -17.16 14.84 -3.93
C ASP A 114 -15.81 15.49 -3.57
N ALA A 115 -15.34 15.25 -2.34
CA ALA A 115 -14.04 15.75 -1.89
C ALA A 115 -12.89 15.03 -2.61
N VAL A 116 -13.02 13.71 -2.83
CA VAL A 116 -12.04 12.92 -3.59
C VAL A 116 -11.96 13.40 -5.03
N ILE A 117 -13.11 13.62 -5.68
CA ILE A 117 -13.17 14.13 -7.06
C ILE A 117 -12.52 15.50 -7.16
N LEU A 118 -12.80 16.40 -6.22
CA LEU A 118 -12.18 17.73 -6.18
C LEU A 118 -10.67 17.65 -6.01
N ALA A 119 -10.18 16.76 -5.13
CA ALA A 119 -8.76 16.54 -4.92
C ALA A 119 -8.07 15.99 -6.18
N VAL A 120 -8.65 14.96 -6.82
CA VAL A 120 -8.18 14.39 -8.09
C VAL A 120 -8.05 15.47 -9.16
N ALA A 121 -9.10 16.28 -9.34
CA ALA A 121 -9.12 17.28 -10.38
C ALA A 121 -8.15 18.43 -10.13
N ARG A 122 -7.91 18.80 -8.86
CA ARG A 122 -6.85 19.73 -8.46
C ARG A 122 -5.46 19.17 -8.74
N THR A 123 -5.22 17.90 -8.44
CA THR A 123 -3.91 17.26 -8.71
C THR A 123 -3.63 17.12 -10.21
N MET A 124 -4.66 16.90 -11.03
CA MET A 124 -4.50 16.78 -12.49
C MET A 124 -4.37 18.13 -13.19
N SER A 125 -4.93 19.18 -12.60
CA SER A 125 -4.88 20.53 -13.15
C SER A 125 -3.62 21.24 -12.67
N LYS A 126 -2.74 21.66 -13.58
CA LYS A 126 -1.50 22.39 -13.25
C LYS A 126 -1.74 23.81 -12.69
N SER A 127 -2.99 24.22 -12.53
CA SER A 127 -3.38 25.55 -12.05
C SER A 127 -4.11 25.42 -10.72
N ASP A 128 -3.58 26.08 -9.69
CA ASP A 128 -4.07 26.10 -8.29
C ASP A 128 -5.48 26.70 -8.10
N VAL A 129 -6.12 27.14 -9.19
CA VAL A 129 -7.36 27.93 -9.16
C VAL A 129 -8.41 27.25 -10.03
N LEU A 130 -8.90 26.10 -9.58
CA LEU A 130 -10.16 25.57 -10.10
C LEU A 130 -11.17 25.45 -8.96
N GLN A 131 -12.07 26.44 -8.92
CA GLN A 131 -13.42 26.21 -8.42
C GLN A 131 -14.12 25.37 -9.49
N ILE A 132 -14.02 24.04 -9.39
CA ILE A 132 -14.80 23.17 -10.25
C ILE A 132 -16.25 23.29 -9.77
N PRO A 133 -17.18 23.82 -10.59
CA PRO A 133 -18.56 23.89 -10.19
C PRO A 133 -19.07 22.46 -9.95
N GLU A 134 -19.83 22.30 -8.88
CA GLU A 134 -20.39 21.03 -8.36
C GLU A 134 -21.26 20.25 -9.38
N HIS A 135 -21.47 20.81 -10.59
CA HIS A 135 -22.33 20.28 -11.65
C HIS A 135 -21.66 20.12 -13.02
N HIS A 136 -20.33 20.15 -13.10
CA HIS A 136 -19.64 19.91 -14.37
C HIS A 136 -19.80 18.44 -14.82
N ARG A 137 -19.95 18.21 -16.13
CA ARG A 137 -19.95 16.86 -16.76
C ARG A 137 -18.77 15.98 -16.32
N GLU A 138 -17.64 16.60 -16.00
CA GLU A 138 -16.41 15.93 -15.60
C GLU A 138 -16.49 15.38 -14.17
N THR A 139 -17.11 16.11 -13.24
CA THR A 139 -17.38 15.64 -11.87
C THR A 139 -18.23 14.38 -11.88
N ARG A 140 -19.29 14.34 -12.70
CA ARG A 140 -20.15 13.14 -12.83
C ARG A 140 -19.36 11.96 -13.40
N ARG A 141 -18.56 12.20 -14.44
CA ARG A 141 -17.69 11.16 -15.02
C ARG A 141 -16.76 10.56 -13.95
N TRP A 142 -16.11 11.40 -13.15
CA TRP A 142 -15.23 10.93 -12.07
C TRP A 142 -15.99 10.16 -10.99
N ASN A 143 -17.20 10.59 -10.63
CA ASN A 143 -18.05 9.85 -9.70
C ASN A 143 -18.32 8.43 -10.20
N ASP A 144 -18.81 8.29 -11.44
CA ASP A 144 -19.11 6.99 -12.05
C ASP A 144 -17.85 6.11 -12.15
N ARG A 145 -16.69 6.72 -12.48
CA ARG A 145 -15.41 5.99 -12.56
C ARG A 145 -14.94 5.52 -11.20
N ILE A 146 -14.97 6.36 -10.16
CA ILE A 146 -14.55 6.00 -8.81
C ILE A 146 -15.43 4.86 -8.27
N LEU A 147 -16.75 4.91 -8.47
CA LEU A 147 -17.66 3.85 -8.02
C LEU A 147 -17.44 2.54 -8.79
N PHE A 148 -17.22 2.61 -10.11
CA PHE A 148 -16.88 1.43 -10.90
C PHE A 148 -15.56 0.79 -10.43
N TYR A 149 -14.51 1.60 -10.28
CA TYR A 149 -13.20 1.11 -9.85
C TYR A 149 -13.15 0.71 -8.38
N GLU A 150 -14.00 1.25 -7.51
CA GLU A 150 -14.17 0.73 -6.16
C GLU A 150 -14.54 -0.74 -6.19
N GLN A 151 -15.61 -1.09 -6.92
CA GLN A 151 -16.05 -2.49 -7.05
C GLN A 151 -15.00 -3.35 -7.74
N HIS A 152 -14.41 -2.84 -8.82
CA HIS A 152 -13.42 -3.58 -9.60
C HIS A 152 -12.12 -3.81 -8.80
N LEU A 153 -11.63 -2.80 -8.09
CA LEU A 153 -10.48 -2.90 -7.20
C LEU A 153 -10.72 -3.95 -6.14
N LEU A 154 -11.84 -3.88 -5.43
CA LEU A 154 -12.21 -4.83 -4.37
C LEU A 154 -12.22 -6.27 -4.88
N ALA A 155 -12.84 -6.51 -6.04
CA ALA A 155 -12.84 -7.83 -6.66
C ALA A 155 -11.41 -8.29 -7.02
N MET A 156 -10.58 -7.41 -7.58
CA MET A 156 -9.20 -7.74 -7.95
C MET A 156 -8.30 -7.97 -6.75
N ILE A 157 -8.54 -7.33 -5.61
CA ILE A 157 -7.79 -7.61 -4.37
C ILE A 157 -8.45 -8.68 -3.49
N CYS A 158 -9.42 -9.44 -4.03
CA CYS A 158 -10.14 -10.49 -3.29
C CYS A 158 -10.77 -10.00 -1.97
N TYR A 159 -11.15 -8.72 -1.89
CA TYR A 159 -11.61 -8.09 -0.64
C TYR A 159 -10.61 -8.20 0.53
N ASP A 160 -9.34 -8.47 0.25
CA ASP A 160 -8.28 -8.48 1.27
C ASP A 160 -7.80 -7.05 1.53
N LEU A 161 -8.49 -6.42 2.47
CA LEU A 161 -8.27 -5.05 2.94
C LEU A 161 -7.38 -4.99 4.20
N GLY A 162 -6.95 -6.15 4.72
CA GLY A 162 -6.13 -6.26 5.92
C GLY A 162 -4.66 -5.95 5.62
N VAL A 163 -4.31 -4.67 5.55
CA VAL A 163 -2.94 -4.25 5.29
C VAL A 163 -2.19 -4.00 6.60
N MET A 164 -1.18 -4.83 6.86
CA MET A 164 -0.25 -4.60 7.96
C MET A 164 0.80 -3.57 7.55
N LEU A 165 1.06 -2.58 8.40
CA LEU A 165 2.02 -1.51 8.14
C LEU A 165 3.29 -1.67 9.01
N PRO A 166 4.49 -1.34 8.49
CA PRO A 166 5.78 -1.57 9.13
C PRO A 166 6.08 -0.60 10.27
N TYR A 167 5.18 0.33 10.58
CA TYR A 167 5.37 1.29 11.66
C TYR A 167 5.42 0.59 13.03
N THR A 168 4.55 -0.39 13.30
CA THR A 168 4.58 -1.12 14.58
C THR A 168 5.85 -1.95 14.73
N PRO A 169 6.23 -2.82 13.76
CA PRO A 169 7.50 -3.55 13.83
C PRO A 169 8.73 -2.64 13.88
N LEU A 170 8.73 -1.51 13.17
CA LEU A 170 9.83 -0.54 13.23
C LEU A 170 9.99 0.02 14.65
N MET A 171 8.90 0.40 15.31
CA MET A 171 8.93 0.91 16.68
C MET A 171 9.42 -0.16 17.66
N GLU A 172 9.00 -1.41 17.50
CA GLU A 172 9.48 -2.54 18.31
C GLU A 172 11.00 -2.75 18.15
N LEU A 173 11.51 -2.73 16.92
CA LEU A 173 12.94 -2.84 16.65
C LEU A 173 13.71 -1.65 17.23
N CYS A 174 13.19 -0.42 17.10
CA CYS A 174 13.85 0.77 17.63
C CYS A 174 13.92 0.74 19.17
N HIS A 175 12.88 0.24 19.85
CA HIS A 175 12.92 0.02 21.29
C HIS A 175 13.91 -1.07 21.69
N LEU A 176 13.98 -2.17 20.95
CA LEU A 176 14.89 -3.28 21.22
C LEU A 176 16.37 -2.85 21.13
N PHE A 177 16.71 -2.05 20.13
CA PHE A 177 18.08 -1.58 19.89
C PHE A 177 18.40 -0.23 20.55
N ASN A 178 17.45 0.33 21.32
CA ASN A 178 17.57 1.63 21.99
C ASN A 178 18.05 2.76 21.04
N VAL A 179 17.38 2.86 19.90
CA VAL A 179 17.73 3.75 18.78
C VAL A 179 17.39 5.22 19.09
N ASP A 180 18.28 6.12 18.70
CA ASP A 180 18.07 7.57 18.80
C ASP A 180 16.89 8.07 17.95
N ARG A 181 16.29 9.19 18.38
CA ARG A 181 15.14 9.79 17.69
C ARG A 181 15.45 10.22 16.25
N ASP A 182 16.68 10.68 16.00
CA ASP A 182 17.09 11.12 14.67
C ASP A 182 17.20 9.93 13.70
N LEU A 183 17.77 8.81 14.17
CA LEU A 183 17.86 7.57 13.40
C LEU A 183 16.46 6.97 13.15
N LEU A 184 15.57 6.98 14.15
CA LEU A 184 14.17 6.59 13.98
C LEU A 184 13.48 7.45 12.90
N ARG A 185 13.68 8.77 12.90
CA ARG A 185 13.10 9.66 11.91
C ARG A 185 13.61 9.34 10.49
N SER A 186 14.90 9.06 10.35
CA SER A 186 15.49 8.63 9.08
C SER A 186 14.91 7.30 8.60
N ALA A 187 14.82 6.29 9.48
CA ALA A 187 14.23 4.99 9.15
C ALA A 187 12.75 5.11 8.78
N TRP A 188 11.99 5.95 9.48
CA TRP A 188 10.59 6.24 9.16
C TRP A 188 10.44 6.89 7.78
N GLY A 189 11.35 7.82 7.43
CA GLY A 189 11.42 8.40 6.09
C GLY A 189 11.61 7.34 5.01
N LEU A 190 12.58 6.44 5.20
CA LEU A 190 12.84 5.34 4.28
C LEU A 190 11.64 4.39 4.12
N VAL A 191 10.92 4.11 5.21
CA VAL A 191 9.67 3.34 5.16
C VAL A 191 8.63 4.04 4.28
N ASN A 192 8.47 5.35 4.42
CA ASN A 192 7.53 6.10 3.59
C ASN A 192 7.96 6.10 2.13
N ASP A 193 9.25 6.29 1.83
CA ASP A 193 9.77 6.26 0.46
C ASP A 193 9.59 4.89 -0.19
N SER A 194 9.69 3.82 0.60
CA SER A 194 9.51 2.45 0.13
C SER A 194 8.13 2.19 -0.47
N THR A 195 7.11 2.96 -0.08
CA THR A 195 5.72 2.84 -0.59
C THR A 195 5.58 3.15 -2.07
N HIS A 196 6.58 3.81 -2.67
CA HIS A 196 6.65 4.06 -4.11
C HIS A 196 7.23 2.88 -4.91
N THR A 197 7.62 1.81 -4.23
CA THR A 197 8.29 0.65 -4.81
C THR A 197 7.48 -0.63 -4.58
N VAL A 198 7.74 -1.65 -5.40
CA VAL A 198 7.05 -2.95 -5.32
C VAL A 198 7.56 -3.84 -4.17
N ILE A 199 8.43 -3.35 -3.28
CA ILE A 199 9.01 -4.19 -2.21
C ILE A 199 7.94 -4.73 -1.25
N TRP A 200 6.81 -4.03 -1.12
CA TRP A 200 5.62 -4.43 -0.36
C TRP A 200 4.91 -5.66 -0.91
N LEU A 201 5.24 -6.04 -2.14
CA LEU A 201 4.76 -7.26 -2.79
C LEU A 201 5.79 -8.41 -2.71
N ILE A 202 7.01 -8.16 -2.24
CA ILE A 202 8.10 -9.15 -2.22
C ILE A 202 8.40 -9.57 -0.79
N TYR A 203 8.54 -8.59 0.09
CA TYR A 203 9.02 -8.77 1.46
C TYR A 203 7.89 -8.59 2.47
N SER A 204 8.02 -9.27 3.59
CA SER A 204 7.16 -9.05 4.75
C SER A 204 7.39 -7.68 5.36
N VAL A 205 6.38 -7.21 6.08
CA VAL A 205 6.39 -5.95 6.83
C VAL A 205 7.58 -5.88 7.82
N ASN A 206 7.95 -7.00 8.43
CA ASN A 206 9.07 -7.08 9.36
C ASN A 206 10.43 -6.96 8.65
N GLU A 207 10.57 -7.58 7.47
CA GLU A 207 11.77 -7.47 6.65
C GLU A 207 11.97 -6.05 6.13
N ILE A 208 10.89 -5.39 5.69
CA ILE A 208 10.93 -3.98 5.26
C ILE A 208 11.36 -3.09 6.43
N ALA A 209 10.75 -3.24 7.60
CA ALA A 209 11.10 -2.45 8.78
C ALA A 209 12.58 -2.62 9.18
N ALA A 210 13.08 -3.87 9.21
CA ALA A 210 14.47 -4.17 9.51
C ALA A 210 15.43 -3.61 8.45
N ALA A 211 15.09 -3.73 7.17
CA ALA A 211 15.89 -3.20 6.07
C ALA A 211 15.98 -1.67 6.12
N CYS A 212 14.86 -0.97 6.36
CA CYS A 212 14.84 0.48 6.50
C CYS A 212 15.66 0.94 7.71
N LEU A 213 15.59 0.24 8.85
CA LEU A 213 16.42 0.57 10.02
C LEU A 213 17.92 0.36 9.73
N TYR A 214 18.27 -0.74 9.09
CA TYR A 214 19.65 -1.02 8.69
C TYR A 214 20.20 0.01 7.70
N LEU A 215 19.40 0.42 6.72
CA LEU A 215 19.78 1.45 5.76
C LEU A 215 19.89 2.84 6.39
N ALA A 216 19.06 3.16 7.39
CA ALA A 216 19.15 4.43 8.10
C ALA A 216 20.40 4.53 8.98
N TYR A 217 20.89 3.39 9.47
CA TYR A 217 22.09 3.33 10.30
C TYR A 217 23.39 3.51 9.50
N ARG A 218 23.37 3.14 8.22
CA ARG A 218 24.53 3.17 7.32
C ARG A 218 24.78 4.57 6.76
#